data_AF-A0A920EYE8-F1
#
_entry.id   AF-A0A920EYE8-F1
#
_cell.length_a   1.000
_cell.length_b   1.000
_cell.length_c   1.000
_cell.angle_alpha   90.00
_cell.angle_beta   90.00
_cell.angle_gamma   90.00
#
_symmetry.space_group_name_H-M   'P 1'
#
loop_
_entity.id
_entity.type
_entity.pdbx_description
1 polymer ?
#
loop_
_entity_poly.entity_id
_entity_poly.type
_entity_poly.pdbx_seq_one_letter_code
_entity_poly.pdbx_strand_id
1 'polypeptide(L)'
;MRTGYSQTNLLIRLETVLGKDELLLYEFLGEEFISDTFVFNLKLRSSNMSIETEKLLGTDASITIFDDGQTKKNFMELFHNKSNGFRY
;
A
#
# COMPACT_ATOMS: atom_id res chain seq x y z
N MET A 1 -5.38 3.49 -26.25
CA MET A 1 -4.10 2.94 -25.77
C MET A 1 -3.99 3.25 -24.29
N ARG A 2 -3.75 2.28 -23.41
CA ARG A 2 -3.53 2.57 -21.98
C ARG A 2 -2.08 2.98 -21.80
N THR A 3 -1.83 4.23 -21.43
CA THR A 3 -0.51 4.71 -21.06
C THR A 3 -0.24 4.33 -19.61
N GLY A 4 0.72 3.42 -19.40
CA GLY A 4 1.18 3.01 -18.07
C GLY A 4 0.28 2.01 -17.32
N TYR A 5 0.70 1.72 -16.09
CA TYR A 5 -0.05 0.94 -15.11
C TYR A 5 -0.84 1.90 -14.21
N SER A 6 -2.06 1.54 -13.84
CA SER A 6 -2.90 2.35 -12.97
C SER A 6 -3.72 1.47 -12.03
N GLN A 7 -3.98 1.98 -10.83
CA GLN A 7 -4.88 1.38 -9.84
C GLN A 7 -6.35 1.83 -10.01
N THR A 8 -6.66 2.59 -11.06
CA THR A 8 -8.04 3.01 -11.37
C THR A 8 -8.93 1.79 -11.68
N ASN A 9 -10.13 1.76 -11.10
CA ASN A 9 -11.10 0.66 -11.22
C ASN A 9 -10.60 -0.71 -10.71
N LEU A 10 -9.66 -0.72 -9.75
CA LEU A 10 -9.29 -1.91 -9.00
C LEU A 10 -10.11 -2.04 -7.71
N LEU A 11 -10.36 -3.30 -7.31
CA LEU A 11 -11.05 -3.67 -6.06
C LEU A 11 -10.29 -3.21 -4.81
N ILE A 12 -8.96 -3.20 -4.86
CA ILE A 12 -8.12 -2.70 -3.77
C ILE A 12 -7.21 -1.62 -4.33
N ARG A 13 -7.12 -0.49 -3.63
CA ARG A 13 -6.29 0.66 -4.01
C ARG A 13 -5.41 1.12 -2.86
N LEU A 14 -4.19 1.50 -3.19
CA LEU A 14 -3.25 2.15 -2.28
C LEU A 14 -3.04 3.60 -2.68
N GLU A 15 -3.11 4.50 -1.70
CA GLU A 15 -2.70 5.91 -1.81
C GLU A 15 -1.55 6.17 -0.83
N THR A 16 -0.54 6.90 -1.30
CA THR A 16 0.66 7.24 -0.53
C THR A 16 1.05 8.69 -0.79
N VAL A 17 1.96 9.23 0.03
CA VAL A 17 2.53 10.58 -0.16
C VAL A 17 3.32 10.76 -1.47
N LEU A 18 3.77 9.68 -2.11
CA LEU A 18 4.50 9.76 -3.38
C LEU A 18 3.59 10.08 -4.57
N GLY A 19 2.28 9.99 -4.40
CA GLY A 19 1.30 10.30 -5.42
C GLY A 19 0.66 9.06 -6.05
N LYS A 20 -0.28 9.32 -6.97
CA LYS A 20 -1.11 8.30 -7.59
C LYS A 20 -0.28 7.43 -8.54
N ASP A 21 -0.44 6.12 -8.44
CA ASP A 21 0.14 5.11 -9.34
C ASP A 21 1.69 5.05 -9.36
N GLU A 22 2.40 5.82 -8.52
CA GLU A 22 3.86 5.69 -8.30
C GLU A 22 4.22 4.36 -7.65
N LEU A 23 3.35 3.86 -6.77
CA LEU A 23 3.42 2.53 -6.17
C LEU A 23 2.11 1.78 -6.43
N LEU A 24 2.26 0.61 -7.03
CA LEU A 24 1.16 -0.28 -7.40
C LEU A 24 1.11 -1.44 -6.42
N LEU A 25 -0.05 -1.62 -5.78
CA LEU A 25 -0.29 -2.74 -4.88
C LEU A 25 -0.41 -4.06 -5.67
N TYR A 26 0.36 -5.07 -5.27
CA TYR A 26 0.31 -6.42 -5.83
C TYR A 26 -0.12 -7.48 -4.81
N GLU A 27 0.18 -7.29 -3.53
CA GLU A 27 -0.24 -8.18 -2.45
C GLU A 27 -0.58 -7.38 -1.20
N PHE A 28 -1.67 -7.77 -0.53
CA PHE A 28 -2.16 -7.18 0.71
C PHE A 28 -2.51 -8.31 1.69
N LEU A 29 -1.79 -8.39 2.81
CA LEU A 29 -2.02 -9.37 3.86
C LEU A 29 -2.14 -8.65 5.20
N GLY A 30 -3.10 -9.07 6.04
CA GLY A 30 -3.35 -8.46 7.34
C GLY A 30 -3.40 -9.44 8.47
N GLU A 31 -2.76 -9.08 9.57
CA GLU A 31 -2.84 -9.75 10.87
C GLU A 31 -3.52 -8.78 11.84
N GLU A 32 -4.72 -9.15 12.31
CA GLU A 32 -5.52 -8.34 13.23
C GLU A 32 -5.84 -9.17 14.48
N PHE A 33 -5.76 -8.54 15.65
CA PHE A 33 -6.12 -9.15 16.94
C PHE A 33 -7.01 -8.19 17.73
N ILE A 34 -7.91 -8.73 18.55
CA ILE A 34 -8.74 -7.91 19.43
C ILE A 34 -7.84 -7.26 20.48
N SER A 35 -7.88 -5.92 20.56
CA SER A 35 -7.13 -5.11 21.53
C SER A 35 -5.60 -5.14 21.36
N ASP A 36 -5.10 -5.51 20.18
CA ASP A 36 -3.69 -5.37 19.80
C ASP A 36 -3.55 -4.52 18.53
N THR A 37 -2.32 -4.20 18.17
CA THR A 37 -1.96 -3.50 16.94
C THR A 37 -2.22 -4.43 15.75
N PHE A 38 -2.96 -3.95 14.76
CA PHE A 38 -3.05 -4.62 13.48
C PHE A 38 -1.77 -4.37 12.67
N VAL A 39 -1.42 -5.30 11.79
CA VAL A 39 -0.26 -5.18 10.91
C VAL A 39 -0.65 -5.59 9.50
N PHE A 40 -0.56 -4.67 8.54
CA PHE A 40 -0.64 -5.01 7.12
C PHE A 40 0.77 -5.14 6.49
N ASN A 41 0.98 -6.24 5.77
CA ASN A 41 2.16 -6.47 4.94
C ASN A 41 1.75 -6.24 3.46
N LEU A 42 2.43 -5.29 2.81
CA LEU A 42 2.17 -4.92 1.42
C LEU A 42 3.34 -5.35 0.52
N LYS A 43 3.04 -5.88 -0.67
CA LYS A 43 4.02 -5.96 -1.77
C LYS A 43 3.64 -4.96 -2.84
N LEU A 44 4.55 -4.03 -3.10
CA LEU A 44 4.36 -2.92 -4.04
C LEU A 44 5.33 -3.03 -5.21
N ARG A 45 4.95 -2.46 -6.36
CA ARG A 45 5.82 -2.31 -7.54
C ARG A 45 5.79 -0.88 -8.02
N SER A 46 6.93 -0.35 -8.43
CA SER A 46 7.01 0.93 -9.13
C SER A 46 7.58 0.73 -10.53
N SER A 47 7.12 1.56 -11.47
CA SER A 47 7.77 1.72 -12.78
C SER A 47 8.87 2.79 -12.75
N ASN A 48 8.91 3.61 -11.70
CA ASN A 48 9.91 4.64 -11.47
C ASN A 48 11.12 4.03 -10.77
N MET A 49 12.22 3.83 -11.51
CA MET A 49 13.46 3.26 -10.95
C MET A 49 14.19 4.20 -9.98
N SER A 50 13.83 5.49 -9.98
CA SER A 50 14.44 6.52 -9.13
C SER A 50 13.49 6.93 -7.99
N ILE A 51 12.57 6.04 -7.60
CA ILE A 51 11.59 6.32 -6.56
C ILE A 51 12.27 6.52 -5.20
N GLU A 52 11.95 7.63 -4.55
CA GLU A 52 12.52 8.02 -3.24
C GLU A 52 11.74 7.33 -2.11
N THR A 53 11.97 6.04 -1.91
CA THR A 53 11.23 5.22 -0.92
C THR A 53 11.37 5.73 0.51
N GLU A 54 12.43 6.47 0.82
CA GLU A 54 12.69 7.06 2.13
C GLU A 54 11.61 8.07 2.52
N LYS A 55 11.00 8.75 1.55
CA LYS A 55 9.90 9.70 1.76
C LYS A 55 8.62 9.03 2.27
N LEU A 56 8.50 7.70 2.17
CA LEU A 56 7.33 6.97 2.66
C LEU A 56 7.40 6.69 4.16
N LEU A 57 8.60 6.58 4.73
CA LEU A 57 8.76 6.09 6.09
C LEU A 57 8.10 7.04 7.10
N GLY A 58 7.26 6.48 7.96
CA GLY A 58 6.52 7.27 8.97
C GLY A 58 5.44 8.18 8.38
N THR A 59 5.07 8.00 7.11
CA THR A 59 3.97 8.71 6.47
C THR A 59 2.74 7.82 6.36
N ASP A 60 1.58 8.46 6.23
CA ASP A 60 0.32 7.75 6.10
C ASP A 60 0.20 7.01 4.75
N ALA A 61 -0.26 5.77 4.84
CA ALA A 61 -0.76 4.92 3.78
C ALA A 61 -2.28 4.85 3.89
N SER A 62 -2.99 4.92 2.77
CA SER A 62 -4.43 4.65 2.75
C SER A 62 -4.71 3.47 1.83
N ILE A 63 -5.28 2.40 2.39
CA ILE A 63 -5.72 1.23 1.64
C ILE A 63 -7.24 1.26 1.58
N THR A 64 -7.78 1.23 0.38
CA THR A 64 -9.21 1.15 0.16
C THR A 64 -9.58 -0.18 -0.48
N ILE A 65 -10.55 -0.87 0.12
CA ILE A 65 -11.22 -2.03 -0.48
C ILE A 65 -12.63 -1.60 -0.92
N PHE A 66 -12.96 -1.85 -2.19
CA PHE A 66 -14.25 -1.58 -2.80
C PHE A 66 -15.07 -2.87 -2.88
N ASP A 67 -16.29 -2.82 -2.38
CA ASP A 67 -17.34 -3.82 -2.59
C ASP A 67 -18.32 -3.35 -3.68
N ASP A 68 -19.13 -4.24 -4.25
CA ASP A 68 -19.85 -4.10 -5.54
C ASP A 68 -20.83 -2.92 -5.68
N GLY A 69 -20.93 -2.02 -4.71
CA GLY A 69 -21.64 -0.78 -4.92
C GLY A 69 -21.84 0.15 -3.73
N GLN A 70 -21.50 -0.21 -2.49
CA GLN A 70 -21.94 0.60 -1.33
C GLN A 70 -20.94 0.79 -0.19
N THR A 71 -19.92 -0.05 -0.05
CA THR A 71 -19.04 0.01 1.13
C THR A 71 -17.59 0.24 0.73
N LYS A 72 -17.02 1.32 1.27
CA LYS A 72 -15.58 1.64 1.21
C LYS A 72 -14.99 1.30 2.57
N LYS A 73 -14.11 0.29 2.67
CA LYS A 73 -13.30 0.10 3.88
C LYS A 73 -11.96 0.79 3.67
N ASN A 74 -11.68 1.79 4.51
CA ASN A 74 -10.39 2.48 4.52
C ASN A 74 -9.57 2.00 5.71
N PHE A 75 -8.31 1.70 5.46
CA PHE A 75 -7.30 1.50 6.50
C PHE A 75 -6.27 2.61 6.36
N MET A 76 -6.00 3.32 7.44
CA MET A 76 -4.98 4.36 7.49
C MET A 76 -3.87 3.90 8.43
N GLU A 77 -2.65 3.85 7.92
CA GLU A 77 -1.51 3.27 8.63
C GLU A 77 -0.23 4.05 8.40
N LEU A 78 0.75 3.90 9.28
CA LEU A 78 2.10 4.40 9.06
C LEU A 78 2.93 3.39 8.27
N PHE A 79 3.56 3.86 7.20
CA PHE A 79 4.51 3.06 6.43
C PHE A 79 5.79 2.77 7.23
N HIS A 80 6.09 1.48 7.38
CA HIS A 80 7.37 0.99 7.90
C HIS A 80 8.05 0.10 6.87
N ASN A 81 9.37 0.24 6.71
CA ASN A 81 10.15 -0.71 5.93
C ASN A 81 10.50 -1.92 6.80
N LYS A 82 10.13 -3.10 6.35
CA LYS A 82 10.56 -4.35 6.95
C LYS A 82 11.95 -4.69 6.40
N SER A 83 13.00 -4.35 7.14
CA SER A 83 14.33 -4.89 6.81
C SER A 83 14.32 -6.39 7.14
N ASN A 84 14.59 -7.21 6.11
CA ASN A 84 14.84 -8.63 6.35
C ASN A 84 16.19 -8.72 7.07
N GLY A 85 16.15 -8.92 8.38
CA GLY A 85 17.34 -9.14 9.20
C GLY A 85 17.99 -10.47 8.87
N PHE A 86 18.81 -10.51 7.81
CA PHE A 86 19.85 -11.53 7.69
C PHE A 86 20.94 -11.19 8.69
N ARG A 87 20.90 -11.83 9.86
CA ARG A 87 22.06 -11.90 10.76
C ARG A 87 22.98 -12.98 10.20
N TYR A 88 24.15 -12.56 9.74
CA TYR A 88 25.29 -13.46 9.46
C TYR A 88 25.82 -14.06 10.77
#